data_AF-A0A2M7SIQ7-F1
#
_entry.id   AF-A0A2M7SIQ7-F1
#
_cell.length_a   1.000
_cell.length_b   1.000
_cell.length_c   1.000
_cell.angle_alpha   90.00
_cell.angle_beta   90.00
_cell.angle_gamma   90.00
#
_symmetry.space_group_name_H-M   'P 1'
#
loop_
_entity.id
_entity.type
_entity.pdbx_description
1 polymer ?
#
loop_
_entity_poly.entity_id
_entity_poly.type
_entity_poly.pdbx_seq_one_letter_code
_entity_poly.pdbx_strand_id
1 'polypeptide(L)'
;MEDKFEKLVKAYSEGASRPKTWSGFPVEEVYTPEDTKDIDYKREIGDPGDYPFTRGIHATMFRGRVWTKREVAGFGTPEDTNERVKYLIDQGQSGINIINDLPTAMGVDSDHPMAKEEAGAVGAPFSSLKDMEEMVEGIPLEKVSMSFNVSTTVSPIVVAQYLAIAQKRGIDLAKLRGTIQNEPLKGRYCGYSPSTNHVDLCLQTSADIIEFCSKYMPLWYTTNVNLYDLRETGINAAQEIAFGFAMAIAYIENVLKRGLDIDEFAPRIAFYCSAHIDFFEEIAKLRTARRIWAKIMKERYKAKNPKSLTFKFGVHTAGCSLVPQQPMNNVIRVAYEALAAVLGGVQSLHCCSYDEPIAIPTEESHRLALRTQQILACETGVANVADPLAGSYYLESLTNRIEEEATMILKKIDDMGGMIVAIEKGWIDQEMEKAAYQYQKEVESKERIIVGVNEFTVPPEEDVQGDYHKTPSEVSEKREAALKELRETRDNDVVRKGLKRLNEAAEKKQRENLLPFIIEAVNAYATTGEILGTIRMGFGYTYDPFEVLSHPFFS
;
A
#
# COMPACT_ATOMS: atom_id res chain seq x y z
N MET A 1 -34.46 16.90 32.48
CA MET A 1 -34.02 18.30 32.25
C MET A 1 -32.77 18.59 33.05
N GLU A 2 -32.73 18.25 34.34
CA GLU A 2 -31.55 18.35 35.23
C GLU A 2 -30.27 17.73 34.65
N ASP A 3 -30.33 16.47 34.17
CA ASP A 3 -29.21 15.77 33.50
C ASP A 3 -28.68 16.49 32.24
N LYS A 4 -29.53 17.23 31.51
CA LYS A 4 -29.10 17.99 30.33
C LYS A 4 -28.30 19.24 30.72
N PHE A 5 -28.67 19.90 31.81
CA PHE A 5 -27.95 21.07 32.31
C PHE A 5 -26.62 20.69 32.96
N GLU A 6 -26.55 19.55 33.65
CA GLU A 6 -25.28 19.02 34.16
C GLU A 6 -24.31 18.64 33.03
N LYS A 7 -24.80 17.97 31.98
CA LYS A 7 -24.02 17.71 30.76
C LYS A 7 -23.52 19.00 30.12
N LEU A 8 -24.35 20.03 30.04
CA LEU A 8 -23.96 21.34 29.52
C LEU A 8 -22.86 21.99 30.36
N VAL A 9 -22.97 21.96 31.70
CA VAL A 9 -21.95 22.53 32.59
C VAL A 9 -20.62 21.79 32.48
N LYS A 10 -20.67 20.45 32.39
CA LYS A 10 -19.47 19.63 32.17
C LYS A 10 -18.82 19.94 30.81
N ALA A 11 -19.61 19.99 29.75
CA ALA A 11 -19.15 20.29 28.39
C ALA A 11 -18.56 21.72 28.28
N TYR A 12 -19.13 22.69 29.00
CA TYR A 12 -18.63 24.07 29.00
C TYR A 12 -17.19 24.20 29.52
N SER A 13 -16.80 23.33 30.45
CA SER A 13 -15.45 23.34 31.05
C SER A 13 -14.55 22.21 30.52
N GLU A 14 -14.92 21.58 29.41
CA GLU A 14 -14.19 20.44 28.85
C GLU A 14 -12.84 20.89 28.26
N GLY A 15 -11.76 20.24 28.70
CA GLY A 15 -10.41 20.39 28.14
C GLY A 15 -10.06 19.27 27.16
N ALA A 16 -8.81 19.22 26.70
CA ALA A 16 -8.34 18.12 25.87
C ALA A 16 -8.51 16.77 26.59
N SER A 17 -9.22 15.83 25.96
CA SER A 17 -9.53 14.52 26.55
C SER A 17 -8.30 13.63 26.72
N ARG A 18 -7.24 13.87 25.94
CA ARG A 18 -6.02 13.04 25.91
C ARG A 18 -4.79 13.89 25.52
N PRO A 19 -3.96 14.38 26.48
CA PRO A 19 -2.77 15.20 26.20
C PRO A 19 -1.56 14.36 25.76
N LYS A 20 -1.79 13.43 24.82
CA LYS A 20 -0.77 12.62 24.15
C LYS A 20 -1.22 12.30 22.74
N THR A 21 -0.28 12.16 21.81
CA THR A 21 -0.55 11.79 20.41
C THR A 21 -1.11 10.38 20.31
N TRP A 22 -1.70 10.01 19.17
CA TRP A 22 -2.27 8.66 18.97
C TRP A 22 -1.24 7.55 19.19
N SER A 23 0.04 7.78 18.88
CA SER A 23 1.16 6.87 19.18
C SER A 23 1.59 6.84 20.65
N GLY A 24 1.07 7.73 21.49
CA GLY A 24 1.30 7.77 22.92
C GLY A 24 2.36 8.75 23.38
N PHE A 25 2.87 9.62 22.51
CA PHE A 25 3.84 10.64 22.90
C PHE A 25 3.15 11.73 23.74
N PRO A 26 3.59 12.03 24.97
CA PRO A 26 3.06 13.16 25.74
C PRO A 26 3.25 14.48 24.99
N VAL A 27 2.25 15.34 25.06
CA VAL A 27 2.22 16.65 24.41
C VAL A 27 2.13 17.73 25.47
N GLU A 28 3.07 18.65 25.47
CA GLU A 28 3.07 19.81 26.35
C GLU A 28 1.96 20.81 25.97
N GLU A 29 1.50 21.60 26.94
CA GLU A 29 0.44 22.60 26.73
C GLU A 29 0.85 23.67 25.71
N VAL A 30 2.14 24.05 25.70
CA VAL A 30 2.71 25.08 24.82
C VAL A 30 4.14 24.70 24.44
N TYR A 31 4.46 24.84 23.16
CA TYR A 31 5.83 24.75 22.64
C TYR A 31 6.34 26.14 22.26
N THR A 32 7.61 26.38 22.54
CA THR A 32 8.28 27.68 22.48
C THR A 32 9.57 27.57 21.67
N PRO A 33 10.28 28.69 21.37
CA PRO A 33 11.58 28.62 20.73
C PRO A 33 12.60 27.71 21.44
N GLU A 34 12.50 27.55 22.77
CA GLU A 34 13.40 26.69 23.54
C GLU A 34 13.30 25.22 23.16
N ASP A 35 12.14 24.76 22.70
CA ASP A 35 11.88 23.36 22.33
C ASP A 35 12.48 22.99 20.96
N THR A 36 13.00 23.98 20.24
CA THR A 36 13.64 23.83 18.92
C THR A 36 15.04 24.44 18.85
N LYS A 37 15.59 24.91 19.98
CA LYS A 37 16.87 25.65 20.01
C LYS A 37 18.07 24.86 19.50
N ASP A 38 18.03 23.54 19.65
CA ASP A 38 19.11 22.64 19.26
C ASP A 38 18.96 22.11 17.82
N ILE A 39 17.90 22.51 17.11
CA ILE A 39 17.67 22.09 15.73
C ILE A 39 18.58 22.86 14.78
N ASP A 40 19.45 22.13 14.08
CA ASP A 40 20.23 22.70 12.97
C ASP A 40 19.38 22.75 11.69
N TYR A 41 19.02 23.96 11.27
CA TYR A 41 18.20 24.17 10.07
C TYR A 41 18.77 23.45 8.84
N LYS A 42 20.07 23.57 8.54
CA LYS A 42 20.64 23.01 7.31
C LYS A 42 20.71 21.49 7.35
N ARG A 43 20.92 20.92 8.53
CA ARG A 43 21.10 19.47 8.69
C ARG A 43 19.78 18.72 8.83
N GLU A 44 18.77 19.31 9.46
CA GLU A 44 17.57 18.60 9.93
C GLU A 44 16.29 19.05 9.23
N ILE A 45 16.19 20.32 8.87
CA ILE A 45 15.02 20.87 8.16
C ILE A 45 15.31 20.96 6.66
N GLY A 46 16.36 21.67 6.28
CA GLY A 46 16.81 21.89 4.90
C GLY A 46 15.84 22.75 4.09
N ASP A 47 16.23 23.06 2.85
CA ASP A 47 15.32 23.63 1.87
C ASP A 47 14.51 22.52 1.18
N PRO A 48 13.27 22.77 0.71
CA PRO A 48 12.51 21.79 -0.05
C PRO A 48 13.29 21.34 -1.29
N GLY A 49 13.29 20.04 -1.58
CA GLY A 49 14.06 19.48 -2.68
C GLY A 49 15.54 19.24 -2.41
N ASP A 50 16.04 19.64 -1.24
CA ASP A 50 17.42 19.38 -0.80
C ASP A 50 17.46 18.37 0.35
N TYR A 51 18.61 17.70 0.52
CA TYR A 51 18.84 16.78 1.64
C TYR A 51 18.67 17.51 2.99
N PRO A 52 17.98 16.93 4.00
CA PRO A 52 17.44 15.56 4.08
C PRO A 52 15.98 15.41 3.62
N PHE A 53 15.48 16.34 2.81
CA PHE A 53 14.15 16.36 2.20
C PHE A 53 12.98 16.48 3.19
N THR A 54 13.22 16.92 4.42
CA THR A 54 12.18 17.07 5.46
C THR A 54 10.99 17.87 4.94
N ARG A 55 11.27 18.98 4.26
CA ARG A 55 10.27 19.89 3.68
C ARG A 55 9.69 19.46 2.33
N GLY A 56 10.02 18.25 1.87
CA GLY A 56 9.53 17.66 0.62
C GLY A 56 10.63 17.39 -0.40
N ILE A 57 10.35 16.49 -1.34
CA ILE A 57 11.32 15.98 -2.33
C ILE A 57 11.50 16.87 -3.56
N HIS A 58 10.72 17.94 -3.69
CA HIS A 58 10.76 18.88 -4.81
C HIS A 58 10.79 20.32 -4.30
N ALA A 59 11.62 21.17 -4.90
CA ALA A 59 11.76 22.57 -4.50
C ALA A 59 10.44 23.36 -4.52
N THR A 60 9.59 23.10 -5.51
CA THR A 60 8.31 23.80 -5.67
C THR A 60 7.12 23.05 -5.09
N MET A 61 7.30 21.79 -4.65
CA MET A 61 6.21 20.88 -4.25
C MET A 61 4.95 21.06 -5.13
N PHE A 62 3.79 21.29 -4.52
CA PHE A 62 2.50 21.33 -5.21
C PHE A 62 2.27 22.57 -6.07
N ARG A 63 3.08 23.63 -5.91
CA ARG A 63 3.04 24.78 -6.83
C ARG A 63 3.50 24.39 -8.23
N GLY A 64 4.42 23.43 -8.34
CA GLY A 64 4.84 22.89 -9.63
C GLY A 64 3.82 21.89 -10.20
N ARG A 65 3.40 20.94 -9.37
CA ARG A 65 2.39 19.92 -9.72
C ARG A 65 1.75 19.38 -8.45
N VAL A 66 0.41 19.42 -8.36
CA VAL A 66 -0.33 18.78 -7.27
C VAL A 66 -0.11 17.27 -7.25
N TRP A 67 -0.40 16.62 -6.12
CA TRP A 67 -0.32 15.17 -5.99
C TRP A 67 -1.23 14.46 -7.01
N THR A 68 -0.90 13.20 -7.28
CA THR A 68 -1.75 12.35 -8.11
C THR A 68 -2.99 11.95 -7.30
N LYS A 69 -4.17 12.39 -7.74
CA LYS A 69 -5.46 11.84 -7.28
C LYS A 69 -5.59 10.43 -7.83
N ARG A 70 -5.48 9.43 -6.95
CA ARG A 70 -5.33 8.03 -7.33
C ARG A 70 -6.18 7.18 -6.39
N GLU A 71 -7.47 7.17 -6.65
CA GLU A 71 -8.37 6.29 -5.92
C GLU A 71 -8.22 4.84 -6.40
N VAL A 72 -8.45 3.91 -5.47
CA VAL A 72 -8.39 2.47 -5.74
C VAL A 72 -9.68 2.02 -6.40
N ALA A 73 -9.56 1.29 -7.51
CA ALA A 73 -10.64 0.58 -8.17
C ALA A 73 -10.34 -0.93 -8.22
N GLY A 74 -11.39 -1.75 -8.18
CA GLY A 74 -11.26 -3.19 -8.32
C GLY A 74 -12.43 -3.89 -7.66
N PHE A 75 -13.33 -4.44 -8.46
CA PHE A 75 -14.40 -5.35 -8.05
C PHE A 75 -15.03 -5.95 -9.31
N GLY A 76 -15.83 -6.99 -9.12
CA GLY A 76 -16.57 -7.61 -10.20
C GLY A 76 -15.66 -8.35 -11.18
N THR A 77 -16.08 -8.34 -12.44
CA THR A 77 -15.29 -8.82 -13.57
C THR A 77 -14.21 -7.81 -13.97
N PRO A 78 -13.19 -8.22 -14.75
CA PRO A 78 -12.23 -7.28 -15.35
C PRO A 78 -12.89 -6.14 -16.12
N GLU A 79 -14.02 -6.38 -16.79
CA GLU A 79 -14.82 -5.39 -17.48
C GLU A 79 -15.49 -4.40 -16.51
N ASP A 80 -16.11 -4.88 -15.43
CA ASP A 80 -16.71 -4.02 -14.40
C ASP A 80 -15.65 -3.07 -13.79
N THR A 81 -14.45 -3.62 -13.52
CA THR A 81 -13.31 -2.81 -13.06
C THR A 81 -12.86 -1.81 -14.13
N ASN A 82 -12.78 -2.20 -15.40
CA ASN A 82 -12.42 -1.29 -16.50
C ASN A 82 -13.41 -0.12 -16.63
N GLU A 83 -14.71 -0.40 -16.54
CA GLU A 83 -15.75 0.62 -16.54
C GLU A 83 -15.60 1.58 -15.37
N ARG A 84 -15.35 1.07 -14.15
CA ARG A 84 -15.09 1.91 -12.98
C ARG A 84 -13.85 2.78 -13.17
N VAL A 85 -12.77 2.25 -13.74
CA VAL A 85 -11.55 3.02 -14.04
C VAL A 85 -11.84 4.17 -14.99
N LYS A 86 -12.59 3.91 -16.08
CA LYS A 86 -12.99 4.93 -17.05
C LYS A 86 -13.88 6.00 -16.41
N TYR A 87 -14.82 5.60 -15.56
CA TYR A 87 -15.64 6.54 -14.78
C TYR A 87 -14.78 7.44 -13.88
N LEU A 88 -13.84 6.88 -13.11
CA LEU A 88 -12.98 7.69 -12.22
C LEU A 88 -12.12 8.69 -13.00
N ILE A 89 -11.60 8.28 -14.16
CA ILE A 89 -10.87 9.18 -15.07
C ILE A 89 -11.77 10.35 -15.48
N ASP A 90 -13.01 10.09 -15.89
CA ASP A 90 -13.99 11.12 -16.23
C ASP A 90 -14.30 12.05 -15.04
N GLN A 91 -14.30 11.53 -13.81
CA GLN A 91 -14.51 12.32 -12.59
C GLN A 91 -13.29 13.15 -12.14
N GLY A 92 -12.16 13.05 -12.83
CA GLY A 92 -10.95 13.83 -12.59
C GLY A 92 -9.83 13.09 -11.84
N GLN A 93 -9.87 11.76 -11.80
CA GLN A 93 -8.73 10.93 -11.37
C GLN A 93 -7.53 11.16 -12.32
N SER A 94 -6.33 11.21 -11.75
CA SER A 94 -5.10 11.55 -12.48
C SER A 94 -4.06 10.41 -12.53
N GLY A 95 -4.40 9.26 -11.95
CA GLY A 95 -3.62 8.02 -12.03
C GLY A 95 -4.51 6.82 -11.74
N ILE A 96 -4.26 5.70 -12.42
CA ILE A 96 -5.07 4.48 -12.27
C ILE A 96 -4.49 3.63 -11.15
N ASN A 97 -5.33 3.05 -10.29
CA ASN A 97 -4.88 2.15 -9.23
C ASN A 97 -5.83 0.98 -9.11
N ILE A 98 -5.32 -0.22 -9.36
CA ILE A 98 -6.11 -1.44 -9.38
C ILE A 98 -5.71 -2.32 -8.21
N ILE A 99 -6.69 -2.71 -7.40
CA ILE A 99 -6.53 -3.74 -6.37
C ILE A 99 -7.00 -5.09 -6.91
N ASN A 100 -6.27 -6.15 -6.61
CA ASN A 100 -6.64 -7.50 -7.00
C ASN A 100 -7.58 -8.14 -5.96
N ASP A 101 -8.34 -9.15 -6.38
CA ASP A 101 -9.19 -9.93 -5.48
C ASP A 101 -8.39 -10.87 -4.57
N LEU A 102 -9.08 -11.45 -3.58
CA LEU A 102 -8.46 -12.34 -2.60
C LEU A 102 -7.89 -13.64 -3.23
N PRO A 103 -8.58 -14.35 -4.15
CA PRO A 103 -8.02 -15.51 -4.85
C PRO A 103 -6.71 -15.18 -5.58
N THR A 104 -6.69 -14.08 -6.34
CA THR A 104 -5.47 -13.60 -7.00
C THR A 104 -4.39 -13.31 -5.97
N ALA A 105 -4.71 -12.68 -4.84
CA ALA A 105 -3.71 -12.37 -3.81
C ALA A 105 -3.06 -13.63 -3.22
N MET A 106 -3.86 -14.68 -3.02
CA MET A 106 -3.40 -15.98 -2.52
C MET A 106 -2.68 -16.81 -3.60
N GLY A 107 -2.74 -16.35 -4.86
CA GLY A 107 -2.13 -17.00 -6.01
C GLY A 107 -2.78 -18.32 -6.33
N VAL A 108 -4.12 -18.32 -6.32
CA VAL A 108 -4.98 -19.39 -6.82
C VAL A 108 -5.94 -18.80 -7.86
N ASP A 109 -6.44 -19.65 -8.75
CA ASP A 109 -7.35 -19.23 -9.81
C ASP A 109 -8.78 -19.03 -9.30
N SER A 110 -9.59 -18.27 -10.03
CA SER A 110 -11.00 -18.01 -9.68
C SER A 110 -11.89 -19.26 -9.58
N ASP A 111 -11.49 -20.38 -10.21
CA ASP A 111 -12.19 -21.66 -10.14
C ASP A 111 -11.64 -22.60 -9.05
N HIS A 112 -10.72 -22.13 -8.22
CA HIS A 112 -10.24 -22.87 -7.06
C HIS A 112 -11.37 -23.08 -6.04
N PRO A 113 -11.49 -24.25 -5.37
CA PRO A 113 -12.55 -24.49 -4.39
C PRO A 113 -12.64 -23.44 -3.26
N MET A 114 -11.49 -22.90 -2.84
CA MET A 114 -11.38 -21.82 -1.85
C MET A 114 -11.68 -20.41 -2.40
N ALA A 115 -11.88 -20.25 -3.71
CA ALA A 115 -12.13 -18.98 -4.39
C ALA A 115 -13.62 -18.74 -4.72
N LYS A 116 -14.47 -19.73 -4.46
CA LYS A 116 -15.91 -19.62 -4.69
C LYS A 116 -16.48 -18.42 -3.93
N GLU A 117 -17.27 -17.59 -4.62
CA GLU A 117 -17.86 -16.34 -4.12
C GLU A 117 -16.85 -15.22 -3.78
N GLU A 118 -15.55 -15.52 -3.68
CA GLU A 118 -14.48 -14.56 -3.42
C GLU A 118 -13.89 -13.96 -4.71
N ALA A 119 -13.98 -14.68 -5.82
CA ALA A 119 -13.49 -14.21 -7.11
C ALA A 119 -14.24 -12.96 -7.58
N GLY A 120 -13.51 -11.84 -7.69
CA GLY A 120 -14.08 -10.52 -8.00
C GLY A 120 -14.82 -9.83 -6.84
N ALA A 121 -14.89 -10.42 -5.64
CA ALA A 121 -15.71 -9.88 -4.54
C ALA A 121 -15.21 -8.52 -4.03
N VAL A 122 -13.91 -8.44 -3.75
CA VAL A 122 -13.24 -7.30 -3.08
C VAL A 122 -12.07 -6.74 -3.90
N GLY A 123 -12.00 -7.07 -5.18
CA GLY A 123 -10.91 -6.67 -6.06
C GLY A 123 -11.10 -7.19 -7.48
N ALA A 124 -10.20 -6.82 -8.38
CA ALA A 124 -10.20 -7.32 -9.75
C ALA A 124 -9.55 -8.72 -9.82
N PRO A 125 -10.16 -9.70 -10.50
CA PRO A 125 -9.53 -11.00 -10.74
C PRO A 125 -8.42 -10.87 -11.80
N PHE A 126 -7.24 -11.42 -11.53
CA PHE A 126 -6.14 -11.54 -12.48
C PHE A 126 -5.70 -13.00 -12.64
N SER A 127 -6.65 -13.87 -12.99
CA SER A 127 -6.38 -15.31 -13.14
C SER A 127 -5.65 -15.64 -14.44
N SER A 128 -5.69 -14.78 -15.46
CA SER A 128 -5.03 -15.05 -16.75
C SER A 128 -4.67 -13.78 -17.52
N LEU A 129 -3.93 -13.94 -18.64
CA LEU A 129 -3.69 -12.85 -19.58
C LEU A 129 -4.99 -12.25 -20.16
N LYS A 130 -6.04 -13.07 -20.35
CA LYS A 130 -7.33 -12.63 -20.88
C LYS A 130 -7.98 -11.57 -19.97
N ASP A 131 -7.87 -11.76 -18.66
CA ASP A 131 -8.39 -10.84 -17.64
C ASP A 131 -7.69 -9.48 -17.75
N MET A 132 -6.38 -9.48 -17.98
CA MET A 132 -5.61 -8.25 -18.19
C MET A 132 -5.96 -7.59 -19.55
N GLU A 133 -6.27 -8.36 -20.60
CA GLU A 133 -6.76 -7.84 -21.89
C GLU A 133 -8.07 -7.06 -21.68
N GLU A 134 -9.04 -7.67 -21.00
CA GLU A 134 -10.34 -7.10 -20.66
C GLU A 134 -10.18 -5.85 -19.77
N MET A 135 -9.39 -5.95 -18.69
CA MET A 135 -9.21 -4.86 -17.72
C MET A 135 -8.59 -3.59 -18.33
N VAL A 136 -7.65 -3.72 -19.28
CA VAL A 136 -6.98 -2.56 -19.90
C VAL A 136 -7.53 -2.18 -21.27
N GLU A 137 -8.70 -2.70 -21.63
CA GLU A 137 -9.30 -2.44 -22.94
C GLU A 137 -9.67 -0.96 -23.11
N GLY A 138 -9.21 -0.37 -24.21
CA GLY A 138 -9.37 1.05 -24.50
C GLY A 138 -8.51 2.02 -23.65
N ILE A 139 -7.63 1.52 -22.77
CA ILE A 139 -6.73 2.37 -21.98
C ILE A 139 -5.38 2.56 -22.71
N PRO A 140 -4.96 3.82 -22.99
CA PRO A 140 -3.68 4.09 -23.65
C PRO A 140 -2.51 3.99 -22.66
N LEU A 141 -1.98 2.78 -22.51
CA LEU A 141 -1.01 2.41 -21.47
C LEU A 141 0.25 3.30 -21.43
N GLU A 142 0.70 3.79 -22.59
CA GLU A 142 1.87 4.66 -22.73
C GLU A 142 1.63 6.13 -22.33
N LYS A 143 0.37 6.50 -22.08
CA LYS A 143 -0.05 7.88 -21.74
C LYS A 143 -0.54 8.03 -20.30
N VAL A 144 -0.82 6.92 -19.62
CA VAL A 144 -1.35 6.91 -18.25
C VAL A 144 -0.31 6.43 -17.25
N SER A 145 -0.53 6.73 -15.97
CA SER A 145 0.23 6.11 -14.89
C SER A 145 -0.59 4.98 -14.26
N MET A 146 -0.19 3.74 -14.53
CA MET A 146 -0.84 2.54 -13.99
C MET A 146 -0.28 2.18 -12.62
N SER A 147 -1.10 1.76 -11.67
CA SER A 147 -0.66 1.23 -10.39
C SER A 147 -1.39 -0.07 -10.10
N PHE A 148 -0.65 -1.09 -9.70
CA PHE A 148 -1.19 -2.38 -9.27
C PHE A 148 -0.89 -2.57 -7.79
N ASN A 149 -1.95 -2.51 -6.98
CA ASN A 149 -1.95 -2.87 -5.56
C ASN A 149 -1.98 -4.40 -5.42
N VAL A 150 -0.90 -5.03 -5.88
CA VAL A 150 -0.65 -6.46 -5.77
C VAL A 150 0.62 -6.60 -4.95
N SER A 151 0.47 -7.05 -3.71
CA SER A 151 1.58 -7.10 -2.77
C SER A 151 2.19 -8.48 -2.59
N THR A 152 1.51 -9.57 -2.91
CA THR A 152 1.97 -10.93 -2.58
C THR A 152 2.98 -11.47 -3.60
N THR A 153 3.37 -12.74 -3.44
CA THR A 153 4.23 -13.51 -4.37
C THR A 153 3.68 -13.57 -5.81
N VAL A 154 2.45 -13.11 -6.03
CA VAL A 154 1.76 -13.02 -7.34
C VAL A 154 2.17 -11.78 -8.14
N SER A 155 2.79 -10.78 -7.50
CA SER A 155 3.22 -9.53 -8.16
C SER A 155 3.96 -9.73 -9.50
N PRO A 156 4.91 -10.68 -9.65
CA PRO A 156 5.59 -10.91 -10.92
C PRO A 156 4.64 -11.35 -12.04
N ILE A 157 3.57 -12.07 -11.71
CA ILE A 157 2.59 -12.59 -12.68
C ILE A 157 1.75 -11.45 -13.24
N VAL A 158 1.24 -10.56 -12.37
CA VAL A 158 0.45 -9.40 -12.82
C VAL A 158 1.32 -8.43 -13.64
N VAL A 159 2.58 -8.22 -13.24
CA VAL A 159 3.54 -7.44 -14.05
C VAL A 159 3.77 -8.12 -15.40
N ALA A 160 3.96 -9.43 -15.45
CA ALA A 160 4.15 -10.18 -16.69
C ALA A 160 2.92 -10.11 -17.61
N GLN A 161 1.69 -10.18 -17.06
CA GLN A 161 0.45 -9.94 -17.79
C GLN A 161 0.44 -8.54 -18.42
N TYR A 162 0.76 -7.51 -17.65
CA TYR A 162 0.82 -6.14 -18.15
C TYR A 162 1.88 -5.96 -19.25
N LEU A 163 3.06 -6.58 -19.09
CA LEU A 163 4.13 -6.59 -20.09
C LEU A 163 3.72 -7.32 -21.37
N ALA A 164 3.01 -8.45 -21.26
CA ALA A 164 2.50 -9.19 -22.42
C ALA A 164 1.49 -8.35 -23.22
N ILE A 165 0.63 -7.57 -22.55
CA ILE A 165 -0.24 -6.61 -23.25
C ILE A 165 0.57 -5.54 -23.98
N ALA A 166 1.58 -4.97 -23.33
CA ALA A 166 2.43 -3.96 -23.96
C ALA A 166 3.12 -4.53 -25.21
N GLN A 167 3.63 -5.76 -25.14
CA GLN A 167 4.21 -6.47 -26.29
C GLN A 167 3.20 -6.68 -27.41
N LYS A 168 1.99 -7.19 -27.09
CA LYS A 168 0.89 -7.37 -28.04
C LYS A 168 0.47 -6.07 -28.73
N ARG A 169 0.48 -4.96 -28.00
CA ARG A 169 0.14 -3.62 -28.52
C ARG A 169 1.33 -2.90 -29.16
N GLY A 170 2.52 -3.52 -29.24
CA GLY A 170 3.74 -2.91 -29.81
C GLY A 170 4.25 -1.69 -29.02
N ILE A 171 3.97 -1.64 -27.72
CA ILE A 171 4.37 -0.53 -26.84
C ILE A 171 5.78 -0.78 -26.32
N ASP A 172 6.63 0.24 -26.48
CA ASP A 172 7.96 0.27 -25.86
C ASP A 172 7.84 0.30 -24.34
N LEU A 173 8.41 -0.71 -23.67
CA LEU A 173 8.38 -0.86 -22.22
C LEU A 173 8.99 0.36 -21.50
N ALA A 174 9.91 1.09 -22.14
CA ALA A 174 10.50 2.29 -21.57
C ALA A 174 9.52 3.45 -21.41
N LYS A 175 8.37 3.42 -22.10
CA LYS A 175 7.30 4.43 -22.00
C LYS A 175 6.30 4.13 -20.89
N LEU A 176 6.26 2.90 -20.38
CA LEU A 176 5.30 2.50 -19.36
C LEU A 176 5.64 3.17 -18.03
N ARG A 177 4.70 3.99 -17.55
CA ARG A 177 4.81 4.69 -16.26
C ARG A 177 3.86 4.08 -15.27
N GLY A 178 4.35 3.80 -14.08
CA GLY A 178 3.49 3.20 -13.09
C GLY A 178 4.22 2.62 -11.90
N THR A 179 3.49 1.79 -11.17
CA THR A 179 3.93 1.17 -9.93
C THR A 179 3.35 -0.22 -9.82
N ILE A 180 4.15 -1.17 -9.36
CA ILE A 180 3.67 -2.43 -8.78
C ILE A 180 3.98 -2.38 -7.28
N GLN A 181 3.06 -2.84 -6.45
CA GLN A 181 3.26 -2.78 -5.00
C GLN A 181 4.41 -3.68 -4.54
N ASN A 182 4.44 -4.94 -4.95
CA ASN A 182 5.61 -5.82 -4.81
C ASN A 182 6.25 -5.76 -3.41
N GLU A 183 5.42 -6.03 -2.40
CA GLU A 183 5.79 -6.05 -0.98
C GLU A 183 5.19 -7.30 -0.32
N PRO A 184 5.78 -8.48 -0.55
CA PRO A 184 5.18 -9.74 -0.11
C PRO A 184 5.43 -10.10 1.36
N LEU A 185 6.42 -9.47 2.02
CA LEU A 185 6.73 -9.76 3.43
C LEU A 185 5.61 -9.30 4.39
N LYS A 186 4.93 -8.17 4.15
CA LYS A 186 3.76 -7.82 4.99
C LYS A 186 2.63 -8.84 4.88
N GLY A 187 2.59 -9.67 3.84
CA GLY A 187 1.49 -10.59 3.61
C GLY A 187 1.18 -11.47 4.84
N ARG A 188 2.22 -11.79 5.61
CA ARG A 188 2.14 -12.49 6.90
C ARG A 188 1.28 -11.77 7.96
N TYR A 189 1.25 -10.44 7.93
CA TYR A 189 0.64 -9.59 8.95
C TYR A 189 -0.72 -9.04 8.54
N CYS A 190 -1.08 -9.15 7.27
CA CYS A 190 -2.23 -8.48 6.68
C CYS A 190 -3.27 -9.48 6.15
N GLY A 191 -3.50 -10.56 6.91
CA GLY A 191 -4.62 -11.48 6.69
C GLY A 191 -4.40 -12.61 5.66
N TYR A 192 -3.23 -12.70 5.04
CA TYR A 192 -2.95 -13.81 4.11
C TYR A 192 -2.39 -15.04 4.84
N SER A 193 -2.77 -16.23 4.37
CA SER A 193 -2.24 -17.48 4.91
C SER A 193 -0.72 -17.53 4.78
N PRO A 194 0.03 -17.91 5.85
CA PRO A 194 1.46 -18.15 5.76
C PRO A 194 1.87 -19.15 4.67
N SER A 195 0.98 -20.07 4.29
CA SER A 195 1.22 -21.04 3.20
C SER A 195 1.30 -20.40 1.81
N THR A 196 0.81 -19.16 1.66
CA THR A 196 0.83 -18.43 0.38
C THR A 196 2.06 -17.53 0.21
N ASN A 197 2.77 -17.24 1.31
CA ASN A 197 3.83 -16.22 1.38
C ASN A 197 5.07 -16.73 2.15
N HIS A 198 5.73 -17.77 1.64
CA HIS A 198 7.01 -18.23 2.18
C HIS A 198 8.11 -17.15 2.01
N VAL A 199 8.90 -16.90 3.06
CA VAL A 199 9.84 -15.77 3.12
C VAL A 199 10.86 -15.78 1.97
N ASP A 200 11.41 -16.93 1.63
CA ASP A 200 12.37 -17.07 0.53
C ASP A 200 11.72 -16.79 -0.84
N LEU A 201 10.48 -17.24 -1.05
CA LEU A 201 9.68 -16.95 -2.23
C LEU A 201 9.30 -15.46 -2.32
N CYS A 202 8.94 -14.84 -1.20
CA CYS A 202 8.69 -13.40 -1.09
C CYS A 202 9.91 -12.59 -1.55
N LEU A 203 11.10 -12.94 -1.05
CA LEU A 203 12.34 -12.27 -1.42
C LEU A 203 12.72 -12.52 -2.90
N GLN A 204 12.56 -13.76 -3.39
CA GLN A 204 12.83 -14.10 -4.78
C GLN A 204 11.95 -13.30 -5.75
N THR A 205 10.63 -13.39 -5.58
CA THR A 205 9.64 -12.77 -6.46
C THR A 205 9.81 -11.25 -6.50
N SER A 206 10.08 -10.63 -5.36
CA SER A 206 10.34 -9.20 -5.29
C SER A 206 11.61 -8.79 -6.03
N ALA A 207 12.72 -9.50 -5.81
CA ALA A 207 13.97 -9.20 -6.49
C ALA A 207 13.91 -9.44 -8.01
N ASP A 208 13.14 -10.44 -8.47
CA ASP A 208 12.95 -10.71 -9.91
C ASP A 208 12.32 -9.51 -10.64
N ILE A 209 11.28 -8.91 -10.04
CA ILE A 209 10.66 -7.69 -10.55
C ILE A 209 11.65 -6.52 -10.52
N ILE A 210 12.33 -6.31 -9.40
CA ILE A 210 13.25 -5.17 -9.25
C ILE A 210 14.36 -5.24 -10.29
N GLU A 211 14.99 -6.40 -10.44
CA GLU A 211 16.08 -6.61 -11.40
C GLU A 211 15.62 -6.41 -12.85
N PHE A 212 14.52 -7.04 -13.25
CA PHE A 212 14.05 -6.95 -14.64
C PHE A 212 13.56 -5.54 -14.98
N CYS A 213 12.69 -4.98 -14.15
CA CYS A 213 12.06 -3.69 -14.45
C CYS A 213 13.06 -2.54 -14.38
N SER A 214 14.08 -2.59 -13.51
CA SER A 214 15.14 -1.57 -13.48
C SER A 214 15.92 -1.49 -14.80
N LYS A 215 16.03 -2.62 -15.52
CA LYS A 215 16.70 -2.68 -16.83
C LYS A 215 15.82 -2.21 -17.99
N TYR A 216 14.54 -2.55 -18.00
CA TYR A 216 13.68 -2.38 -19.18
C TYR A 216 12.57 -1.33 -19.03
N MET A 217 12.21 -0.95 -17.80
CA MET A 217 11.10 -0.05 -17.49
C MET A 217 11.58 1.14 -16.64
N PRO A 218 12.42 2.05 -17.18
CA PRO A 218 12.98 3.18 -16.45
C PRO A 218 11.95 4.15 -15.87
N LEU A 219 10.66 4.08 -16.19
CA LEU A 219 9.60 4.93 -15.64
C LEU A 219 8.68 4.20 -14.64
N TRP A 220 9.00 2.95 -14.32
CA TRP A 220 8.23 2.08 -13.44
C TRP A 220 8.82 2.01 -12.04
N TYR A 221 8.00 2.22 -11.02
CA TYR A 221 8.37 1.96 -9.63
C TYR A 221 8.23 0.46 -9.36
N THR A 222 9.36 -0.19 -9.08
CA THR A 222 9.49 -1.65 -9.03
C THR A 222 9.02 -2.25 -7.71
N THR A 223 8.89 -1.42 -6.69
CA THR A 223 8.31 -1.77 -5.40
C THR A 223 7.73 -0.51 -4.78
N ASN A 224 6.60 -0.68 -4.09
CA ASN A 224 5.92 0.31 -3.29
C ASN A 224 5.76 -0.26 -1.88
N VAL A 225 6.80 -0.15 -1.06
CA VAL A 225 6.84 -0.80 0.25
C VAL A 225 5.70 -0.27 1.10
N ASN A 226 4.77 -1.16 1.46
CA ASN A 226 3.51 -0.81 2.08
C ASN A 226 3.65 -0.78 3.62
N LEU A 227 3.67 0.44 4.14
CA LEU A 227 3.62 0.78 5.55
C LEU A 227 2.17 0.93 6.04
N TYR A 228 1.25 1.30 5.13
CA TYR A 228 -0.17 1.49 5.39
C TYR A 228 -0.78 0.26 6.09
N ASP A 229 -0.71 -0.93 5.48
CA ASP A 229 -1.41 -2.10 6.03
C ASP A 229 -0.86 -2.52 7.40
N LEU A 230 0.43 -2.28 7.66
CA LEU A 230 1.00 -2.50 8.99
C LEU A 230 0.38 -1.55 10.00
N ARG A 231 0.20 -0.27 9.62
CA ARG A 231 -0.43 0.75 10.46
C ARG A 231 -1.90 0.43 10.75
N GLU A 232 -2.62 -0.12 9.78
CA GLU A 232 -4.02 -0.52 9.94
C GLU A 232 -4.25 -1.58 11.02
N THR A 233 -3.22 -2.36 11.39
CA THR A 233 -3.33 -3.33 12.50
C THR A 233 -3.18 -2.71 13.89
N GLY A 234 -2.97 -1.39 13.99
CA GLY A 234 -2.89 -0.67 15.26
C GLY A 234 -1.49 -0.35 15.79
N ILE A 235 -0.41 -0.61 15.02
CA ILE A 235 0.93 -0.13 15.41
C ILE A 235 1.00 1.40 15.42
N ASN A 236 2.02 1.95 16.06
CA ASN A 236 2.20 3.39 16.18
C ASN A 236 3.01 4.00 15.01
N ALA A 237 3.14 5.33 14.96
CA ALA A 237 3.81 6.04 13.87
C ALA A 237 5.31 5.70 13.72
N ALA A 238 6.00 5.49 14.85
CA ALA A 238 7.41 5.12 14.83
C ALA A 238 7.61 3.67 14.36
N GLN A 239 6.75 2.75 14.80
CA GLN A 239 6.72 1.35 14.37
C GLN A 239 6.41 1.24 12.88
N GLU A 240 5.45 2.01 12.36
CA GLU A 240 5.13 2.06 10.93
C GLU A 240 6.38 2.37 10.08
N ILE A 241 7.13 3.43 10.44
CA ILE A 241 8.38 3.78 9.75
C ILE A 241 9.42 2.67 9.90
N ALA A 242 9.68 2.22 11.14
CA ALA A 242 10.75 1.27 11.42
C ALA A 242 10.52 -0.08 10.75
N PHE A 243 9.31 -0.65 10.84
CA PHE A 243 8.98 -1.94 10.26
C PHE A 243 9.00 -1.88 8.73
N GLY A 244 8.40 -0.86 8.14
CA GLY A 244 8.44 -0.68 6.68
C GLY A 244 9.86 -0.48 6.14
N PHE A 245 10.70 0.28 6.83
CA PHE A 245 12.07 0.50 6.39
C PHE A 245 12.94 -0.74 6.58
N ALA A 246 12.69 -1.52 7.64
CA ALA A 246 13.32 -2.81 7.82
C ALA A 246 12.97 -3.81 6.69
N MET A 247 11.71 -3.81 6.23
CA MET A 247 11.30 -4.59 5.04
C MET A 247 11.97 -4.07 3.77
N ALA A 248 12.00 -2.75 3.54
CA ALA A 248 12.69 -2.13 2.40
C ALA A 248 14.19 -2.49 2.36
N ILE A 249 14.84 -2.48 3.53
CA ILE A 249 16.23 -2.92 3.70
C ILE A 249 16.37 -4.39 3.30
N ALA A 250 15.47 -5.29 3.74
CA ALA A 250 15.54 -6.69 3.37
C ALA A 250 15.46 -6.91 1.84
N TYR A 251 14.62 -6.16 1.14
CA TYR A 251 14.56 -6.20 -0.33
C TYR A 251 15.82 -5.64 -0.99
N ILE A 252 16.34 -4.50 -0.52
CA ILE A 252 17.59 -3.91 -1.02
C ILE A 252 18.74 -4.92 -0.88
N GLU A 253 18.94 -5.48 0.32
CA GLU A 253 20.02 -6.44 0.58
C GLU A 253 19.88 -7.69 -0.29
N ASN A 254 18.66 -8.12 -0.60
CA ASN A 254 18.43 -9.27 -1.49
C ASN A 254 18.81 -8.95 -2.96
N VAL A 255 18.52 -7.73 -3.43
CA VAL A 255 18.87 -7.29 -4.79
C VAL A 255 20.38 -7.03 -4.92
N LEU A 256 21.01 -6.43 -3.91
CA LEU A 256 22.47 -6.23 -3.87
C LEU A 256 23.23 -7.56 -3.95
N LYS A 257 22.73 -8.63 -3.30
CA LYS A 257 23.30 -9.98 -3.40
C LYS A 257 23.29 -10.56 -4.82
N ARG A 258 22.42 -10.05 -5.70
CA ARG A 258 22.39 -10.40 -7.14
C ARG A 258 23.36 -9.60 -7.98
N GLY A 259 24.07 -8.63 -7.39
CA GLY A 259 25.13 -7.87 -8.03
C GLY A 259 24.70 -6.55 -8.68
N LEU A 260 23.46 -6.09 -8.46
CA LEU A 260 23.02 -4.77 -8.93
C LEU A 260 23.60 -3.68 -8.03
N ASP A 261 24.00 -2.55 -8.62
CA ASP A 261 24.38 -1.36 -7.85
C ASP A 261 23.14 -0.67 -7.26
N ILE A 262 23.29 -0.09 -6.07
CA ILE A 262 22.18 0.56 -5.36
C ILE A 262 21.48 1.64 -6.20
N ASP A 263 22.25 2.40 -6.99
CA ASP A 263 21.70 3.51 -7.78
C ASP A 263 21.00 3.05 -9.07
N GLU A 264 21.12 1.77 -9.45
CA GLU A 264 20.40 1.19 -10.59
C GLU A 264 18.91 1.00 -10.29
N PHE A 265 18.54 0.72 -9.04
CA PHE A 265 17.16 0.37 -8.68
C PHE A 265 16.54 1.23 -7.57
N ALA A 266 17.32 1.77 -6.62
CA ALA A 266 16.78 2.59 -5.54
C ALA A 266 15.99 3.84 -6.00
N PRO A 267 16.32 4.51 -7.13
CA PRO A 267 15.49 5.58 -7.67
C PRO A 267 14.05 5.16 -8.02
N ARG A 268 13.77 3.86 -8.09
CA ARG A 268 12.46 3.26 -8.41
C ARG A 268 11.81 2.53 -7.24
N ILE A 269 12.36 2.65 -6.04
CA ILE A 269 11.66 2.30 -4.80
C ILE A 269 10.71 3.44 -4.43
N ALA A 270 9.46 3.09 -4.14
CA ALA A 270 8.44 3.96 -3.57
C ALA A 270 7.87 3.33 -2.28
N PHE A 271 7.01 4.08 -1.59
CA PHE A 271 6.38 3.66 -0.34
C PHE A 271 4.89 4.00 -0.31
N TYR A 272 4.13 3.26 0.49
CA TYR A 272 2.71 3.51 0.69
C TYR A 272 2.43 3.65 2.18
N CYS A 273 2.06 4.85 2.63
CA CYS A 273 1.91 5.17 4.05
C CYS A 273 0.45 5.36 4.43
N SER A 274 0.14 5.21 5.71
CA SER A 274 -1.14 5.66 6.25
C SER A 274 -1.14 7.16 6.53
N ALA A 275 -2.31 7.79 6.51
CA ALA A 275 -2.56 9.03 7.21
C ALA A 275 -3.72 8.80 8.18
N HIS A 276 -3.36 8.63 9.46
CA HIS A 276 -4.29 8.42 10.55
C HIS A 276 -4.94 9.73 11.05
N ILE A 277 -5.91 9.63 11.96
CA ILE A 277 -6.68 10.78 12.45
C ILE A 277 -5.90 11.79 13.32
N ASP A 278 -4.69 11.45 13.81
CA ASP A 278 -3.85 12.41 14.56
C ASP A 278 -3.15 13.39 13.62
N PHE A 279 -3.79 14.52 13.38
CA PHE A 279 -3.37 15.48 12.37
C PHE A 279 -1.89 15.89 12.41
N PHE A 280 -1.36 16.27 13.57
CA PHE A 280 0.03 16.75 13.66
C PHE A 280 1.04 15.60 13.69
N GLU A 281 0.71 14.49 14.35
CA GLU A 281 1.57 13.30 14.36
C GLU A 281 1.80 12.74 12.97
N GLU A 282 0.76 12.68 12.14
CA GLU A 282 0.88 12.13 10.79
C GLU A 282 1.70 13.03 9.86
N ILE A 283 1.57 14.36 10.00
CA ILE A 283 2.44 15.31 9.28
C ILE A 283 3.90 15.13 9.71
N ALA A 284 4.16 15.05 11.02
CA ALA A 284 5.48 14.82 11.57
C ALA A 284 6.07 13.47 11.10
N LYS A 285 5.28 12.39 11.15
CA LYS A 285 5.66 11.05 10.69
C LYS A 285 6.14 11.06 9.24
N LEU A 286 5.38 11.69 8.33
CA LEU A 286 5.74 11.75 6.91
C LEU A 286 7.03 12.57 6.68
N ARG A 287 7.25 13.63 7.46
CA ARG A 287 8.51 14.41 7.46
C ARG A 287 9.68 13.57 7.98
N THR A 288 9.49 12.85 9.08
CA THR A 288 10.47 11.95 9.68
C THR A 288 10.87 10.82 8.73
N ALA A 289 9.91 10.19 8.05
CA ALA A 289 10.17 9.11 7.11
C ALA A 289 11.15 9.55 5.99
N ARG A 290 11.00 10.78 5.47
CA ARG A 290 11.95 11.34 4.48
C ARG A 290 13.37 11.47 5.03
N ARG A 291 13.51 12.02 6.25
CA ARG A 291 14.82 12.18 6.91
C ARG A 291 15.52 10.84 7.09
N ILE A 292 14.83 9.87 7.68
CA ILE A 292 15.40 8.55 7.96
C ILE A 292 15.78 7.85 6.65
N TRP A 293 14.91 7.87 5.63
CA TRP A 293 15.21 7.24 4.35
C TRP A 293 16.44 7.85 3.68
N ALA A 294 16.51 9.18 3.64
CA ALA A 294 17.65 9.89 3.07
C ALA A 294 18.96 9.52 3.79
N LYS A 295 18.93 9.41 5.12
CA LYS A 295 20.07 8.95 5.95
C LYS A 295 20.44 7.51 5.65
N ILE A 296 19.48 6.58 5.62
CA ILE A 296 19.73 5.16 5.28
C ILE A 296 20.44 5.06 3.92
N MET A 297 19.89 5.68 2.89
CA MET A 297 20.44 5.59 1.54
C MET A 297 21.83 6.22 1.41
N LYS A 298 22.06 7.35 2.07
CA LYS A 298 23.33 8.06 2.03
C LYS A 298 24.40 7.42 2.91
N GLU A 299 24.04 6.99 4.12
CA GLU A 299 24.99 6.57 5.14
C GLU A 299 25.22 5.06 5.13
N ARG A 300 24.17 4.25 5.02
CA ARG A 300 24.28 2.77 4.97
C ARG A 300 24.72 2.31 3.58
N TYR A 301 24.03 2.76 2.54
CA TYR A 301 24.27 2.26 1.17
C TYR A 301 25.19 3.14 0.32
N LYS A 302 25.59 4.32 0.81
CA LYS A 302 26.49 5.25 0.10
C LYS A 302 25.98 5.61 -1.32
N ALA A 303 24.66 5.66 -1.49
CA ALA A 303 24.03 6.02 -2.76
C ALA A 303 24.52 7.39 -3.23
N LYS A 304 24.87 7.49 -4.52
CA LYS A 304 25.41 8.70 -5.14
C LYS A 304 24.37 9.44 -5.94
N ASN A 305 23.38 8.74 -6.49
CA ASN A 305 22.28 9.34 -7.21
C ASN A 305 21.32 10.04 -6.23
N PRO A 306 21.11 11.37 -6.32
CA PRO A 306 20.20 12.08 -5.42
C PRO A 306 18.78 11.51 -5.40
N LYS A 307 18.31 10.91 -6.51
CA LYS A 307 16.97 10.30 -6.59
C LYS A 307 16.83 9.02 -5.78
N SER A 308 17.95 8.37 -5.42
CA SER A 308 17.97 7.23 -4.51
C SER A 308 17.68 7.67 -3.08
N LEU A 309 18.06 8.90 -2.71
CA LEU A 309 17.88 9.44 -1.36
C LEU A 309 16.46 10.00 -1.13
N THR A 310 15.68 10.23 -2.18
CA THR A 310 14.31 10.76 -2.05
C THR A 310 13.33 9.66 -1.66
N PHE A 311 12.61 9.87 -0.56
CA PHE A 311 11.49 9.03 -0.15
C PHE A 311 10.23 9.45 -0.91
N LYS A 312 9.86 8.65 -1.93
CA LYS A 312 8.68 8.88 -2.77
C LYS A 312 7.55 8.02 -2.25
N PHE A 313 6.42 8.63 -1.91
CA PHE A 313 5.35 7.89 -1.26
C PHE A 313 3.95 8.29 -1.74
N GLY A 314 3.07 7.30 -1.76
CA GLY A 314 1.64 7.49 -1.75
C GLY A 314 1.09 7.43 -0.33
N VAL A 315 -0.10 7.97 -0.13
CA VAL A 315 -0.85 7.84 1.12
C VAL A 315 -2.22 7.27 0.82
N HIS A 316 -2.66 6.38 1.70
CA HIS A 316 -4.06 6.04 1.91
C HIS A 316 -4.47 6.65 3.25
N THR A 317 -5.60 7.36 3.30
CA THR A 317 -6.22 7.72 4.58
C THR A 317 -6.54 6.44 5.37
N ALA A 318 -6.55 6.50 6.70
CA ALA A 318 -6.69 5.30 7.53
C ALA A 318 -8.11 4.73 7.48
N GLY A 319 -8.29 3.53 6.93
CA GLY A 319 -9.57 2.83 6.96
C GLY A 319 -9.97 2.44 8.39
N CYS A 320 -8.99 2.05 9.22
CA CYS A 320 -9.19 1.65 10.61
C CYS A 320 -9.65 2.79 11.54
N SER A 321 -9.54 4.05 11.10
CA SER A 321 -10.07 5.20 11.84
C SER A 321 -11.58 5.44 11.58
N LEU A 322 -12.10 4.84 10.49
CA LEU A 322 -13.48 4.98 10.06
C LEU A 322 -14.35 3.94 10.75
N VAL A 323 -15.60 4.32 11.02
CA VAL A 323 -16.52 3.48 11.81
C VAL A 323 -17.87 3.35 11.11
N PRO A 324 -18.54 2.18 11.21
CA PRO A 324 -19.80 1.95 10.52
C PRO A 324 -20.98 2.72 11.14
N GLN A 325 -20.83 3.19 12.38
CA GLN A 325 -21.80 4.06 13.06
C GLN A 325 -21.65 5.50 12.60
N GLN A 326 -22.78 6.18 12.36
CA GLN A 326 -22.84 7.57 11.89
C GLN A 326 -21.86 7.82 10.72
N PRO A 327 -22.00 7.10 9.59
CA PRO A 327 -20.99 7.05 8.53
C PRO A 327 -20.63 8.42 7.94
N MET A 328 -21.51 9.42 7.99
CA MET A 328 -21.20 10.78 7.55
C MET A 328 -20.06 11.45 8.35
N ASN A 329 -19.81 11.02 9.59
CA ASN A 329 -18.64 11.47 10.35
C ASN A 329 -17.33 11.03 9.67
N ASN A 330 -17.33 9.93 8.91
CA ASN A 330 -16.15 9.47 8.17
C ASN A 330 -15.75 10.45 7.06
N VAL A 331 -16.69 11.18 6.45
CA VAL A 331 -16.35 12.24 5.48
C VAL A 331 -15.44 13.30 6.12
N ILE A 332 -15.72 13.65 7.37
CA ILE A 332 -14.95 14.64 8.14
C ILE A 332 -13.58 14.06 8.52
N ARG A 333 -13.53 12.79 8.97
CA ARG A 333 -12.27 12.10 9.29
C ARG A 333 -11.34 12.07 8.09
N VAL A 334 -11.84 11.59 6.95
CA VAL A 334 -11.09 11.50 5.69
C VAL A 334 -10.63 12.88 5.22
N ALA A 335 -11.43 13.94 5.40
CA ALA A 335 -11.01 15.29 5.03
C ALA A 335 -9.78 15.77 5.84
N TYR A 336 -9.73 15.47 7.14
CA TYR A 336 -8.58 15.82 7.98
C TYR A 336 -7.36 14.94 7.71
N GLU A 337 -7.55 13.65 7.49
CA GLU A 337 -6.49 12.71 7.13
C GLU A 337 -5.87 13.07 5.78
N ALA A 338 -6.69 13.40 4.78
CA ALA A 338 -6.25 13.87 3.48
C ALA A 338 -5.49 15.20 3.59
N LEU A 339 -5.95 16.13 4.42
CA LEU A 339 -5.24 17.38 4.69
C LEU A 339 -3.87 17.12 5.34
N ALA A 340 -3.78 16.20 6.31
CA ALA A 340 -2.53 15.80 6.94
C ALA A 340 -1.57 15.18 5.91
N ALA A 341 -2.06 14.30 5.03
CA ALA A 341 -1.27 13.71 3.95
C ALA A 341 -0.71 14.76 2.99
N VAL A 342 -1.54 15.74 2.62
CA VAL A 342 -1.14 16.87 1.75
C VAL A 342 -0.09 17.73 2.43
N LEU A 343 -0.32 18.18 3.66
CA LEU A 343 0.66 18.99 4.40
C LEU A 343 1.95 18.21 4.73
N GLY A 344 1.83 16.89 4.86
CA GLY A 344 2.95 15.95 4.94
C GLY A 344 3.72 15.79 3.63
N GLY A 345 3.24 16.31 2.50
CA GLY A 345 3.96 16.36 1.23
C GLY A 345 3.84 15.09 0.36
N VAL A 346 2.66 14.46 0.33
CA VAL A 346 2.37 13.24 -0.46
C VAL A 346 2.54 13.38 -1.99
N GLN A 347 2.93 12.32 -2.71
CA GLN A 347 3.00 12.33 -4.19
C GLN A 347 1.76 11.73 -4.88
N SER A 348 1.06 10.81 -4.20
CA SER A 348 -0.17 10.16 -4.69
C SER A 348 -1.12 9.91 -3.51
N LEU A 349 -2.39 10.27 -3.64
CA LEU A 349 -3.35 10.17 -2.54
C LEU A 349 -4.57 9.35 -2.96
N HIS A 350 -4.93 8.39 -2.10
CA HIS A 350 -6.19 7.68 -2.06
C HIS A 350 -6.93 8.12 -0.80
N CYS A 351 -8.18 8.53 -0.96
CA CYS A 351 -9.07 8.80 0.15
C CYS A 351 -10.03 7.62 0.29
N CYS A 352 -10.14 7.07 1.49
CA CYS A 352 -11.21 6.14 1.83
C CYS A 352 -12.55 6.80 1.54
N SER A 353 -13.54 5.98 1.23
CA SER A 353 -14.92 6.44 1.13
C SER A 353 -15.60 6.35 2.51
N TYR A 354 -16.69 7.09 2.72
CA TYR A 354 -17.33 7.11 4.05
C TYR A 354 -17.95 5.77 4.45
N ASP A 355 -18.18 4.89 3.47
CA ASP A 355 -18.72 3.54 3.56
C ASP A 355 -17.64 2.44 3.68
N GLU A 356 -16.36 2.81 3.76
CA GLU A 356 -15.21 1.90 3.94
C GLU A 356 -15.43 0.79 5.00
N PRO A 357 -15.93 1.08 6.22
CA PRO A 357 -16.12 0.03 7.24
C PRO A 357 -17.35 -0.86 7.00
N ILE A 358 -18.10 -0.63 5.92
CA ILE A 358 -19.35 -1.34 5.58
C ILE A 358 -19.14 -2.21 4.34
N ALA A 359 -18.64 -1.63 3.24
CA ALA A 359 -18.43 -2.31 1.97
C ALA A 359 -17.43 -1.56 1.09
N ILE A 360 -17.11 -2.13 -0.08
CA ILE A 360 -16.38 -1.39 -1.11
C ILE A 360 -17.18 -0.18 -1.63
N PRO A 361 -16.52 0.86 -2.18
CA PRO A 361 -17.19 2.13 -2.48
C PRO A 361 -18.27 2.06 -3.56
N THR A 362 -19.42 2.68 -3.29
CA THR A 362 -20.40 3.05 -4.33
C THR A 362 -19.83 4.10 -5.30
N GLU A 363 -20.51 4.40 -6.40
CA GLU A 363 -20.08 5.51 -7.28
C GLU A 363 -20.16 6.88 -6.60
N GLU A 364 -21.13 7.05 -5.70
CA GLU A 364 -21.35 8.30 -4.97
C GLU A 364 -20.25 8.54 -3.93
N SER A 365 -20.00 7.55 -3.07
CA SER A 365 -19.02 7.66 -2.00
C SER A 365 -17.60 7.83 -2.56
N HIS A 366 -17.28 7.10 -3.63
CA HIS A 366 -16.02 7.20 -4.34
C HIS A 366 -15.85 8.57 -5.04
N ARG A 367 -16.91 9.11 -5.63
CA ARG A 367 -16.89 10.47 -6.19
C ARG A 367 -16.68 11.51 -5.09
N LEU A 368 -17.29 11.34 -3.92
CA LEU A 368 -17.10 12.24 -2.78
C LEU A 368 -15.65 12.21 -2.27
N ALA A 369 -15.04 11.03 -2.16
CA ALA A 369 -13.62 10.87 -1.82
C ALA A 369 -12.71 11.67 -2.78
N LEU A 370 -12.99 11.59 -4.08
CA LEU A 370 -12.26 12.37 -5.09
C LEU A 370 -12.52 13.88 -4.97
N ARG A 371 -13.75 14.30 -4.64
CA ARG A 371 -14.10 15.72 -4.40
C ARG A 371 -13.33 16.27 -3.19
N THR A 372 -13.14 15.50 -2.13
CA THR A 372 -12.27 15.89 -1.00
C THR A 372 -10.88 16.28 -1.47
N GLN A 373 -10.26 15.49 -2.35
CA GLN A 373 -8.95 15.82 -2.91
C GLN A 373 -8.96 17.04 -3.85
N GLN A 374 -10.06 17.26 -4.57
CA GLN A 374 -10.21 18.38 -5.50
C GLN A 374 -10.41 19.70 -4.74
N ILE A 375 -11.22 19.71 -3.68
CA ILE A 375 -11.39 20.86 -2.79
C ILE A 375 -10.04 21.23 -2.15
N LEU A 376 -9.29 20.24 -1.63
CA LEU A 376 -7.95 20.49 -1.09
C LEU A 376 -7.00 21.09 -2.14
N ALA A 377 -7.06 20.63 -3.39
CA ALA A 377 -6.18 21.11 -4.44
C ALA A 377 -6.56 22.52 -4.97
N CYS A 378 -7.85 22.84 -5.01
CA CYS A 378 -8.36 24.00 -5.73
C CYS A 378 -8.78 25.17 -4.82
N GLU A 379 -9.25 24.90 -3.59
CA GLU A 379 -9.96 25.89 -2.78
C GLU A 379 -9.20 26.32 -1.53
N THR A 380 -8.48 25.40 -0.88
CA THR A 380 -7.92 25.66 0.46
C THR A 380 -6.59 26.42 0.45
N GLY A 381 -5.92 26.50 -0.69
CA GLY A 381 -4.61 27.17 -0.83
C GLY A 381 -3.41 26.38 -0.27
N VAL A 382 -3.61 25.16 0.23
CA VAL A 382 -2.53 24.32 0.82
C VAL A 382 -1.43 23.96 -0.19
N ALA A 383 -1.75 23.98 -1.49
CA ALA A 383 -0.79 23.73 -2.55
C ALA A 383 0.16 24.92 -2.83
N ASN A 384 -0.07 26.09 -2.23
CA ASN A 384 0.62 27.32 -2.59
C ASN A 384 2.05 27.40 -2.07
N VAL A 385 2.39 26.76 -0.94
CA VAL A 385 3.72 26.87 -0.31
C VAL A 385 4.23 25.46 0.03
N ALA A 386 5.51 25.21 -0.23
CA ALA A 386 6.15 23.96 0.17
C ALA A 386 6.33 23.91 1.70
N ASP A 387 5.77 22.88 2.33
CA ASP A 387 5.79 22.64 3.78
C ASP A 387 5.48 23.91 4.59
N PRO A 388 4.20 24.37 4.57
CA PRO A 388 3.81 25.61 5.23
C PRO A 388 3.90 25.54 6.77
N LEU A 389 4.09 24.35 7.33
CA LEU A 389 4.21 24.13 8.77
C LEU A 389 5.68 24.09 9.25
N ALA A 390 6.64 24.21 8.35
CA ALA A 390 8.05 24.34 8.70
C ALA A 390 8.28 25.51 9.67
N GLY A 391 8.99 25.25 10.77
CA GLY A 391 9.28 26.21 11.84
C GLY A 391 8.25 26.24 12.97
N SER A 392 7.15 25.49 12.87
CA SER A 392 6.24 25.30 14.01
C SER A 392 6.95 24.56 15.14
N TYR A 393 7.11 25.20 16.31
CA TYR A 393 7.82 24.60 17.46
C TYR A 393 7.35 23.19 17.79
N TYR A 394 6.03 22.99 17.93
CA TYR A 394 5.46 21.67 18.22
C TYR A 394 5.80 20.63 17.15
N LEU A 395 5.55 20.95 15.88
CA LEU A 395 5.75 20.01 14.78
C LEU A 395 7.22 19.62 14.58
N GLU A 396 8.15 20.56 14.74
CA GLU A 396 9.59 20.25 14.65
C GLU A 396 10.04 19.35 15.81
N SER A 397 9.63 19.65 17.04
CA SER A 397 9.92 18.81 18.21
C SER A 397 9.30 17.41 18.07
N LEU A 398 8.06 17.31 17.57
CA LEU A 398 7.39 16.04 17.32
C LEU A 398 8.07 15.23 16.20
N THR A 399 8.52 15.89 15.13
CA THR A 399 9.29 15.25 14.05
C THR A 399 10.56 14.59 14.58
N ASN A 400 11.32 15.29 15.43
CA ASN A 400 12.53 14.75 16.06
C ASN A 400 12.21 13.57 16.98
N ARG A 401 11.15 13.70 17.80
CA ARG A 401 10.75 12.63 18.72
C ARG A 401 10.36 11.34 18.00
N ILE A 402 9.58 11.43 16.93
CA ILE A 402 9.23 10.27 16.10
C ILE A 402 10.49 9.69 15.45
N GLU A 403 11.45 10.54 15.04
CA GLU A 403 12.70 10.07 14.46
C GLU A 403 13.54 9.26 15.44
N GLU A 404 13.66 9.73 16.68
CA GLU A 404 14.39 9.05 17.75
C GLU A 404 13.79 7.66 18.04
N GLU A 405 12.47 7.58 18.23
CA GLU A 405 11.76 6.34 18.50
C GLU A 405 11.88 5.36 17.32
N ALA A 406 11.63 5.82 16.09
CA ALA A 406 11.71 4.99 14.89
C ALA A 406 13.14 4.47 14.65
N THR A 407 14.15 5.32 14.87
CA THR A 407 15.57 4.93 14.74
C THR A 407 15.95 3.91 15.81
N MET A 408 15.43 4.03 17.03
CA MET A 408 15.67 3.06 18.10
C MET A 408 15.08 1.69 17.76
N ILE A 409 13.83 1.65 17.26
CA ILE A 409 13.17 0.42 16.83
C ILE A 409 13.93 -0.21 15.65
N LEU A 410 14.32 0.58 14.65
CA LEU A 410 15.08 0.09 13.50
C LEU A 410 16.44 -0.49 13.92
N LYS A 411 17.14 0.17 14.85
CA LYS A 411 18.39 -0.33 15.41
C LYS A 411 18.18 -1.67 16.13
N LYS A 412 17.10 -1.82 16.90
CA LYS A 412 16.77 -3.09 17.57
C LYS A 412 16.57 -4.22 16.55
N ILE A 413 15.93 -3.95 15.41
CA ILE A 413 15.78 -4.92 14.32
C ILE A 413 17.14 -5.29 13.71
N ASP A 414 17.99 -4.30 13.43
CA ASP A 414 19.34 -4.53 12.92
C ASP A 414 20.18 -5.38 13.91
N ASP A 415 20.16 -5.05 15.20
CA ASP A 415 20.87 -5.79 16.26
C ASP A 415 20.40 -7.25 16.37
N MET A 416 19.13 -7.54 16.01
CA MET A 416 18.58 -8.89 15.98
C MET A 416 19.04 -9.73 14.78
N GLY A 417 19.62 -9.11 13.76
CA GLY A 417 20.00 -9.73 12.48
C GLY A 417 19.18 -9.26 11.27
N GLY A 418 18.41 -8.18 11.42
CA GLY A 418 17.55 -7.63 10.37
C GLY A 418 16.13 -8.18 10.35
N MET A 419 15.30 -7.64 9.45
CA MET A 419 13.86 -7.91 9.40
C MET A 419 13.52 -9.39 9.32
N ILE A 420 14.24 -10.16 8.49
CA ILE A 420 13.96 -11.59 8.30
C ILE A 420 14.10 -12.37 9.61
N VAL A 421 15.18 -12.13 10.34
CA VAL A 421 15.41 -12.78 11.64
C VAL A 421 14.40 -12.30 12.69
N ALA A 422 13.96 -11.04 12.62
CA ALA A 422 12.92 -10.50 13.49
C ALA A 422 11.55 -11.17 13.26
N ILE A 423 11.21 -11.45 12.00
CA ILE A 423 10.01 -12.22 11.60
C ILE A 423 10.12 -13.67 12.12
N GLU A 424 11.25 -14.35 11.88
CA GLU A 424 11.44 -15.75 12.28
C GLU A 424 11.38 -15.95 13.80
N LYS A 425 11.87 -14.97 14.57
CA LYS A 425 11.79 -14.96 16.03
C LYS A 425 10.41 -14.58 16.58
N GLY A 426 9.46 -14.19 15.71
CA GLY A 426 8.12 -13.73 16.09
C GLY A 426 8.10 -12.40 16.86
N TRP A 427 9.17 -11.60 16.76
CA TRP A 427 9.25 -10.34 17.51
C TRP A 427 8.34 -9.27 16.91
N ILE A 428 8.24 -9.19 15.59
CA ILE A 428 7.31 -8.28 14.91
C ILE A 428 5.86 -8.61 15.31
N ASP A 429 5.49 -9.89 15.28
CA ASP A 429 4.18 -10.40 15.68
C ASP A 429 3.82 -9.93 17.10
N GLN A 430 4.75 -10.07 18.06
CA GLN A 430 4.57 -9.63 19.46
C GLN A 430 4.39 -8.11 19.60
N GLU A 431 5.17 -7.30 18.88
CA GLU A 431 5.04 -5.85 18.95
C GLU A 431 3.71 -5.35 18.34
N MET A 432 3.25 -6.00 17.26
CA MET A 432 1.95 -5.71 16.64
C MET A 432 0.79 -6.08 17.57
N GLU A 433 0.82 -7.28 18.16
CA GLU A 433 -0.21 -7.73 19.12
C GLU A 433 -0.28 -6.81 20.34
N LYS A 434 0.88 -6.40 20.87
CA LYS A 434 0.96 -5.44 21.99
C LYS A 434 0.33 -4.10 21.64
N ALA A 435 0.57 -3.59 20.43
CA ALA A 435 0.01 -2.31 19.99
C ALA A 435 -1.51 -2.40 19.81
N ALA A 436 -2.01 -3.46 19.16
CA ALA A 436 -3.43 -3.71 19.00
C ALA A 436 -4.16 -3.85 20.35
N TYR A 437 -3.57 -4.59 21.29
CA TYR A 437 -4.12 -4.74 22.64
C TYR A 437 -4.18 -3.40 23.39
N GLN A 438 -3.11 -2.59 23.32
CA GLN A 438 -3.10 -1.28 23.95
C GLN A 438 -4.14 -0.35 23.33
N TYR A 439 -4.29 -0.35 22.01
CA TYR A 439 -5.33 0.41 21.32
C TYR A 439 -6.73 0.04 21.82
N GLN A 440 -7.06 -1.25 21.80
CA GLN A 440 -8.36 -1.75 22.23
C GLN A 440 -8.66 -1.38 23.69
N LYS A 441 -7.67 -1.53 24.57
CA LYS A 441 -7.78 -1.14 25.97
C LYS A 441 -8.08 0.35 26.15
N GLU A 442 -7.44 1.22 25.37
CA GLU A 442 -7.70 2.68 25.43
C GLU A 442 -9.11 3.04 24.93
N VAL A 443 -9.64 2.31 23.94
CA VAL A 443 -11.01 2.50 23.44
C VAL A 443 -12.05 2.07 24.48
N GLU A 444 -11.85 0.89 25.08
CA GLU A 444 -12.75 0.34 26.11
C GLU A 444 -12.75 1.17 27.40
N SER A 445 -11.58 1.66 27.81
CA SER A 445 -11.45 2.51 29.00
C SER A 445 -11.93 3.94 28.79
N LYS A 446 -12.32 4.31 27.55
CA LYS A 446 -12.63 5.68 27.12
C LYS A 446 -11.49 6.67 27.34
N GLU A 447 -10.25 6.18 27.46
CA GLU A 447 -9.08 7.04 27.36
C GLU A 447 -8.93 7.60 25.94
N ARG A 448 -9.34 6.80 24.94
CA ARG A 448 -9.43 7.18 23.54
C ARG A 448 -10.90 7.28 23.15
N ILE A 449 -11.34 8.50 22.87
CA ILE A 449 -12.72 8.77 22.46
C ILE A 449 -12.87 8.57 20.95
N ILE A 450 -13.85 7.76 20.56
CA ILE A 450 -14.27 7.55 19.17
C ILE A 450 -15.72 8.00 19.04
N VAL A 451 -15.90 9.15 18.40
CA VAL A 451 -17.21 9.80 18.20
C VAL A 451 -18.14 8.87 17.41
N GLY A 452 -19.30 8.59 17.98
CA GLY A 452 -20.31 7.70 17.43
C GLY A 452 -20.16 6.22 17.84
N VAL A 453 -19.08 5.87 18.55
CA VAL A 453 -18.84 4.50 19.04
C VAL A 453 -18.90 4.43 20.56
N ASN A 454 -17.98 5.09 21.27
CA ASN A 454 -17.92 5.02 22.74
C ASN A 454 -18.40 6.30 23.45
N GLU A 455 -18.52 7.40 22.71
CA GLU A 455 -19.16 8.66 23.12
C GLU A 455 -19.92 9.29 21.96
N PHE A 456 -20.88 10.15 22.30
CA PHE A 456 -21.75 10.85 21.32
C PHE A 456 -22.50 9.88 20.40
N THR A 457 -22.98 8.77 20.98
CA THR A 457 -23.76 7.76 20.26
C THR A 457 -25.19 8.21 20.05
N VAL A 458 -25.85 7.61 19.06
CA VAL A 458 -27.29 7.76 18.78
C VAL A 458 -27.99 6.43 18.99
N PRO A 459 -29.33 6.41 19.22
CA PRO A 459 -30.10 5.17 19.23
C PRO A 459 -29.94 4.39 17.90
N PRO A 460 -29.91 3.05 17.91
CA PRO A 460 -29.74 2.24 16.70
C PRO A 460 -30.75 2.54 15.58
N GLU A 461 -31.98 2.94 15.93
CA GLU A 461 -33.01 3.34 14.98
C GLU A 461 -32.72 4.67 14.24
N GLU A 462 -31.84 5.50 14.80
CA GLU A 462 -31.38 6.76 14.19
C GLU A 462 -30.05 6.56 13.43
N ASP A 463 -29.31 5.47 13.70
CA ASP A 463 -28.04 5.13 13.04
C ASP A 463 -28.27 4.43 11.70
N VAL A 464 -28.85 5.15 10.76
CA VAL A 464 -29.18 4.62 9.43
C VAL A 464 -27.93 4.59 8.56
N GLN A 465 -27.50 3.38 8.23
CA GLN A 465 -26.52 3.13 7.18
C GLN A 465 -27.20 3.28 5.81
N GLY A 466 -26.62 4.10 4.93
CA GLY A 466 -27.12 4.31 3.57
C GLY A 466 -26.94 3.07 2.67
N ASP A 467 -27.29 3.21 1.39
CA ASP A 467 -27.01 2.17 0.40
C ASP A 467 -25.50 1.93 0.27
N TYR A 468 -25.12 0.66 0.19
CA TYR A 468 -23.74 0.22 0.06
C TYR A 468 -23.60 -0.77 -1.08
N HIS A 469 -22.38 -0.89 -1.61
CA HIS A 469 -22.11 -1.79 -2.72
C HIS A 469 -22.28 -3.26 -2.32
N LYS A 470 -22.83 -4.07 -3.23
CA LYS A 470 -22.94 -5.52 -3.07
C LYS A 470 -22.43 -6.19 -4.33
N THR A 471 -21.42 -7.04 -4.19
CA THR A 471 -20.92 -7.84 -5.31
C THR A 471 -21.81 -9.08 -5.48
N PRO A 472 -22.46 -9.27 -6.63
CA PRO A 472 -23.30 -10.45 -6.86
C PRO A 472 -22.46 -11.73 -6.97
N SER A 473 -22.96 -12.85 -6.45
CA SER A 473 -22.26 -14.15 -6.50
C SER A 473 -22.03 -14.64 -7.94
N GLU A 474 -22.88 -14.21 -8.87
CA GLU A 474 -22.76 -14.52 -10.31
C GLU A 474 -21.46 -14.01 -10.92
N VAL A 475 -20.78 -13.04 -10.29
CA VAL A 475 -19.43 -12.61 -10.71
C VAL A 475 -18.46 -13.79 -10.64
N SER A 476 -18.43 -14.49 -9.49
CA SER A 476 -17.52 -15.62 -9.28
C SER A 476 -17.83 -16.76 -10.26
N GLU A 477 -19.11 -17.07 -10.49
CA GLU A 477 -19.54 -18.09 -11.46
C GLU A 477 -19.11 -17.76 -12.90
N LYS A 478 -19.22 -16.49 -13.31
CA LYS A 478 -18.73 -16.03 -14.62
C LYS A 478 -17.22 -16.20 -14.76
N ARG A 479 -16.45 -15.92 -13.69
CA ARG A 479 -14.99 -16.08 -13.72
C ARG A 479 -14.57 -17.54 -13.81
N GLU A 480 -15.25 -18.43 -13.09
CA GLU A 480 -15.05 -19.88 -13.21
C GLU A 480 -15.33 -20.36 -14.65
N ALA A 481 -16.45 -19.95 -15.24
CA ALA A 481 -16.81 -20.32 -16.61
C ALA A 481 -15.78 -19.80 -17.63
N ALA A 482 -15.30 -18.56 -17.48
CA ALA A 482 -14.30 -17.96 -18.36
C ALA A 482 -12.96 -18.71 -18.31
N LEU A 483 -12.54 -19.17 -17.12
CA LEU A 483 -11.31 -19.96 -16.97
C LEU A 483 -11.44 -21.36 -17.56
N LYS A 484 -12.60 -22.00 -17.40
CA LYS A 484 -12.87 -23.28 -18.04
C LYS A 484 -12.77 -23.17 -19.56
N GLU A 485 -13.42 -22.17 -20.15
CA GLU A 485 -13.34 -21.89 -21.59
C GLU A 485 -11.89 -21.63 -22.03
N LEU A 486 -11.12 -20.85 -21.26
CA LEU A 486 -9.72 -20.57 -21.57
C LEU A 486 -8.90 -21.86 -21.64
N ARG A 487 -9.04 -22.76 -20.66
CA ARG A 487 -8.28 -24.03 -20.63
C ARG A 487 -8.70 -24.99 -21.75
N GLU A 488 -9.96 -24.97 -22.18
CA GLU A 488 -10.48 -25.75 -23.31
C GLU A 488 -9.98 -25.23 -24.67
N THR A 489 -9.74 -23.93 -24.81
CA THR A 489 -9.45 -23.27 -26.10
C THR A 489 -7.98 -22.94 -26.34
N ARG A 490 -7.16 -22.80 -25.28
CA ARG A 490 -5.72 -22.50 -25.41
C ARG A 490 -4.90 -23.69 -25.91
N ASP A 491 -3.69 -23.40 -26.39
CA ASP A 491 -2.71 -24.44 -26.73
C ASP A 491 -2.08 -25.02 -25.45
N ASN A 492 -2.65 -26.12 -24.96
CA ASN A 492 -2.19 -26.78 -23.74
C ASN A 492 -0.79 -27.42 -23.88
N ASP A 493 -0.31 -27.72 -25.09
CA ASP A 493 1.05 -28.24 -25.28
C ASP A 493 2.09 -27.13 -25.10
N VAL A 494 1.78 -25.92 -25.57
CA VAL A 494 2.62 -24.73 -25.36
C VAL A 494 2.64 -24.36 -23.87
N VAL A 495 1.48 -24.35 -23.20
CA VAL A 495 1.40 -24.10 -21.75
C VAL A 495 2.26 -25.08 -20.96
N ARG A 496 2.11 -26.40 -21.20
CA ARG A 496 2.91 -27.42 -20.50
C ARG A 496 4.41 -27.24 -20.70
N LYS A 497 4.84 -26.90 -21.92
CA LYS A 497 6.26 -26.62 -22.21
C LYS A 497 6.77 -25.37 -21.48
N GLY A 498 5.98 -24.30 -21.47
CA GLY A 498 6.30 -23.06 -20.76
C GLY A 498 6.42 -23.29 -19.24
N LEU A 499 5.43 -23.95 -18.63
CA LEU A 499 5.43 -24.29 -17.21
C LEU A 499 6.59 -25.22 -16.84
N LYS A 500 6.93 -26.20 -17.69
CA LYS A 500 8.12 -27.05 -17.48
C LYS A 500 9.41 -26.23 -17.40
N ARG A 501 9.62 -25.31 -18.35
CA ARG A 501 10.79 -24.43 -18.36
C ARG A 501 10.82 -23.49 -17.15
N LEU A 502 9.65 -22.99 -16.74
CA LEU A 502 9.52 -22.18 -15.52
C LEU A 502 9.88 -23.01 -14.27
N ASN A 503 9.46 -24.26 -14.19
CA ASN A 503 9.81 -25.16 -13.08
C ASN A 503 11.33 -25.39 -13.01
N GLU A 504 11.95 -25.76 -14.14
CA GLU A 504 13.41 -25.93 -14.26
C GLU A 504 14.18 -24.65 -13.89
N ALA A 505 13.64 -23.47 -14.20
CA ALA A 505 14.20 -22.19 -13.78
C ALA A 505 14.03 -21.95 -12.26
N ALA A 506 12.85 -22.22 -11.71
CA ALA A 506 12.54 -22.08 -10.29
C ALA A 506 13.42 -22.99 -9.41
N GLU A 507 13.76 -24.19 -9.86
CA GLU A 507 14.70 -25.10 -9.18
C GLU A 507 16.10 -24.50 -9.02
N LYS A 508 16.50 -23.56 -9.89
CA LYS A 508 17.78 -22.83 -9.76
C LYS A 508 17.74 -21.70 -8.73
N LYS A 509 16.56 -21.37 -8.19
CA LYS A 509 16.33 -20.34 -7.16
C LYS A 509 16.96 -19.00 -7.56
N GLN A 510 17.66 -18.33 -6.64
CA GLN A 510 18.25 -16.99 -6.81
C GLN A 510 19.28 -16.86 -7.95
N ARG A 511 19.64 -17.94 -8.65
CA ARG A 511 20.56 -17.91 -9.80
C ARG A 511 19.89 -17.54 -11.11
N GLU A 512 18.55 -17.53 -11.15
CA GLU A 512 17.78 -17.26 -12.35
C GLU A 512 16.66 -16.27 -12.00
N ASN A 513 16.48 -15.25 -12.85
CA ASN A 513 15.34 -14.36 -12.73
C ASN A 513 14.12 -15.03 -13.38
N LEU A 514 13.03 -15.19 -12.64
CA LEU A 514 11.87 -15.95 -13.13
C LEU A 514 10.96 -15.13 -14.06
N LEU A 515 11.04 -13.80 -14.04
CA LEU A 515 10.09 -12.94 -14.77
C LEU A 515 10.07 -13.21 -16.30
N PRO A 516 11.19 -13.44 -17.01
CA PRO A 516 11.17 -13.85 -18.41
C PRO A 516 10.38 -15.15 -18.67
N PHE A 517 10.50 -16.15 -17.79
CA PHE A 517 9.80 -17.43 -17.91
C PHE A 517 8.31 -17.29 -17.57
N ILE A 518 7.99 -16.41 -16.60
CA ILE A 518 6.61 -16.04 -16.29
C ILE A 518 5.96 -15.34 -17.50
N ILE A 519 6.65 -14.40 -18.16
CA ILE A 519 6.15 -13.75 -19.38
C ILE A 519 5.87 -14.76 -20.50
N GLU A 520 6.74 -15.77 -20.66
CA GLU A 520 6.51 -16.86 -21.63
C GLU A 520 5.24 -17.65 -21.29
N ALA A 521 5.08 -18.08 -20.03
CA ALA A 521 3.90 -18.81 -19.58
C ALA A 521 2.61 -17.99 -19.71
N VAL A 522 2.65 -16.71 -19.35
CA VAL A 522 1.55 -15.75 -19.51
C VAL A 522 1.17 -15.60 -20.98
N ASN A 523 2.13 -15.45 -21.89
CA ASN A 523 1.85 -15.37 -23.34
C ASN A 523 1.24 -16.66 -23.90
N ALA A 524 1.51 -17.80 -23.27
CA ALA A 524 0.87 -19.08 -23.56
C ALA A 524 -0.54 -19.22 -22.93
N TYR A 525 -1.02 -18.19 -22.22
CA TYR A 525 -2.26 -18.22 -21.44
C TYR A 525 -2.26 -19.26 -20.30
N ALA A 526 -1.10 -19.54 -19.69
CA ALA A 526 -1.06 -20.17 -18.38
C ALA A 526 -1.74 -19.27 -17.34
N THR A 527 -2.45 -19.86 -16.40
CA THR A 527 -3.17 -19.10 -15.37
C THR A 527 -2.25 -18.73 -14.20
N THR A 528 -2.72 -17.82 -13.34
CA THR A 528 -1.98 -17.37 -12.16
C THR A 528 -1.70 -18.51 -11.19
N GLY A 529 -2.68 -19.36 -10.92
CA GLY A 529 -2.54 -20.55 -10.09
C GLY A 529 -1.55 -21.57 -10.69
N GLU A 530 -1.61 -21.79 -12.00
CA GLU A 530 -0.68 -22.70 -12.70
C GLU A 530 0.76 -22.21 -12.62
N ILE A 531 0.99 -20.91 -12.84
CA ILE A 531 2.30 -20.30 -12.80
C ILE A 531 2.86 -20.32 -11.38
N LEU A 532 2.11 -19.80 -10.39
CA LEU A 532 2.64 -19.70 -9.03
C LEU A 532 2.79 -21.08 -8.39
N GLY A 533 1.85 -21.99 -8.62
CA GLY A 533 1.97 -23.37 -8.15
C GLY A 533 3.21 -24.07 -8.72
N THR A 534 3.54 -23.82 -9.99
CA THR A 534 4.77 -24.32 -10.62
C THR A 534 6.04 -23.76 -9.96
N ILE A 535 6.03 -22.46 -9.61
CA ILE A 535 7.13 -21.81 -8.88
C ILE A 535 7.26 -22.41 -7.48
N ARG A 536 6.14 -22.58 -6.74
CA ARG A 536 6.12 -23.21 -5.41
C ARG A 536 6.78 -24.59 -5.43
N MET A 537 6.43 -25.42 -6.41
CA MET A 537 7.06 -26.74 -6.58
C MET A 537 8.57 -26.68 -6.79
N GLY A 538 9.06 -25.75 -7.63
CA GLY A 538 10.51 -25.57 -7.83
C GLY A 538 11.26 -25.13 -6.56
N PHE A 539 10.55 -24.52 -5.62
CA PHE A 539 11.07 -24.16 -4.29
C PHE A 539 10.92 -25.28 -3.23
N GLY A 540 10.24 -26.38 -3.57
CA GLY A 540 10.00 -27.52 -2.68
C GLY A 540 8.72 -27.41 -1.85
N TYR A 541 7.82 -26.47 -2.19
CA TYR A 541 6.50 -26.32 -1.57
C TYR A 541 5.42 -27.07 -2.36
N THR A 542 4.25 -27.22 -1.75
CA THR A 542 3.08 -27.79 -2.42
C THR A 542 2.63 -26.88 -3.57
N TYR A 543 2.13 -27.49 -4.64
CA TYR A 543 1.56 -26.75 -5.78
C TYR A 543 0.43 -25.82 -5.33
N ASP A 544 -0.54 -26.41 -4.63
CA ASP A 544 -1.64 -25.70 -4.00
C ASP A 544 -1.26 -25.33 -2.57
N PRO A 545 -1.32 -24.04 -2.20
CA PRO A 545 -1.02 -23.57 -0.84
C PRO A 545 -2.06 -24.02 0.20
N PHE A 546 -3.19 -24.59 -0.23
CA PHE A 546 -4.25 -25.13 0.62
C PHE A 546 -4.35 -26.66 0.58
N GLU A 547 -3.50 -27.34 -0.21
CA GLU A 547 -3.46 -28.80 -0.34
C GLU A 547 -4.79 -29.47 -0.73
N VAL A 548 -5.65 -28.74 -1.46
CA VAL A 548 -6.94 -29.21 -1.99
C VAL A 548 -6.77 -29.81 -3.40
N LEU A 549 -5.89 -29.23 -4.22
CA LEU A 549 -5.63 -29.64 -5.60
C LEU A 549 -4.25 -30.27 -5.75
N SER A 550 -4.15 -31.30 -6.60
CA SER A 550 -2.88 -31.85 -7.06
C SER A 550 -2.39 -31.13 -8.33
N HIS A 551 -1.07 -31.12 -8.53
CA HIS A 551 -0.49 -30.53 -9.74
C HIS A 551 -0.84 -31.35 -11.00
N PRO A 552 -1.39 -30.75 -12.07
CA PRO A 552 -1.91 -31.51 -13.22
C PRO A 552 -0.95 -31.70 -14.39
N PHE A 553 0.25 -31.09 -14.41
CA PHE A 553 1.13 -31.05 -15.61
C PHE A 553 2.40 -31.93 -15.54
N PHE A 554 2.70 -32.55 -14.40
CA PHE A 554 3.89 -33.36 -14.14
C PHE A 554 3.39 -34.64 -13.47
N SER A 555 3.28 -35.69 -14.27
CA SER A 555 2.94 -37.06 -13.87
C SER A 555 4.14 -37.96 -14.11
#